data_AF-N8XAJ8-F1
#
_entry.id   AF-N8XAJ8-F1
#
_cell.length_a   1.000
_cell.length_b   1.000
_cell.length_c   1.000
_cell.angle_alpha   90.00
_cell.angle_beta   90.00
_cell.angle_gamma   90.00
#
_symmetry.space_group_name_H-M   'P 1'
#
loop_
_entity.id
_entity.type
_entity.pdbx_description
1 polymer ?
#
loop_
_entity_poly.entity_id
_entity_poly.type
_entity_poly.pdbx_seq_one_letter_code
_entity_poly.pdbx_strand_id
1 'polypeptide(L)'
;MINGQYIVLSFKEWNNWISQGLLKIHSFRIQPCQNSKHSFFNLMNTAADITHLDDNEYILAKLSKSYSSSTYQSEHTLASYINLEAVQQFYALTERGKFALKHSANNLQVSLATDLEIEKFWEAYRLDQKKILEHEKALKFTGLIFENKISKESLFDLINNKTLNEYFNPSKYEISHLQAQDEKAKKQLFSLESFDNTKAYAGMFTRLLFNLEVNDPVLIEKYKEISNLCSSREYYSSLKEQQTKDELTSKFLSKQILREKILTEYMLLESQIKHLPLLALSLYFHYEMLIKNNYPLNLSALKEDILSLNFFYIESECKEYNDLPYLVAFSIGKLLPSEFINTLYYYKTKAYPCFKTTHQSDLEQALPSIADEEFLETTLNELNEEISKTWTEVQRSIQMSQISDVTPTEKTEDVNASNITQHTGSANITHPSEKHLDTNPQTMPISETTDLSAHSEVQSSPLVTPPVVTATQSQPVDQQPPMPIQQPEHPKPQASSRPNLQEQISLIVEHQINEESLPVSAADETMAMPQNSLIEHLIRLFNDPEIQDLKSLIEMLKKESKFNDITTQGKLRERLVTEGILNPQDAPKNGDKLFNYMKREIDKKSLF
;
A
#
# COMPACT_ATOMS: atom_id res chain seq x y z
N MET A 1 -28.39 6.47 -27.17
CA MET A 1 -28.21 5.15 -27.81
C MET A 1 -27.03 5.23 -28.76
N ILE A 2 -25.91 4.63 -28.38
CA ILE A 2 -24.56 5.00 -28.85
C ILE A 2 -24.13 4.28 -30.14
N ASN A 3 -25.08 3.90 -30.99
CA ASN A 3 -24.80 3.10 -32.18
C ASN A 3 -24.12 3.96 -33.27
N GLY A 4 -22.94 3.53 -33.71
CA GLY A 4 -22.15 4.24 -34.73
C GLY A 4 -20.71 3.73 -34.82
N GLN A 5 -19.93 4.35 -35.70
CA GLN A 5 -18.47 4.19 -35.75
C GLN A 5 -17.84 5.33 -34.94
N TYR A 6 -16.83 5.03 -34.13
CA TYR A 6 -16.21 5.99 -33.23
C TYR A 6 -14.68 5.92 -33.29
N ILE A 7 -14.03 7.04 -32.98
CA ILE A 7 -12.60 7.13 -32.65
C ILE A 7 -12.48 7.67 -31.22
N VAL A 8 -11.61 7.06 -30.41
CA VAL A 8 -11.17 7.63 -29.13
C VAL A 8 -10.00 8.57 -29.38
N LEU A 9 -10.13 9.81 -28.92
CA LEU A 9 -9.12 10.85 -29.00
C LEU A 9 -8.62 11.18 -27.59
N SER A 10 -7.31 11.26 -27.39
CA SER A 10 -6.78 12.03 -26.28
C SER A 10 -7.05 13.53 -26.47
N PHE A 11 -7.09 14.31 -25.40
CA PHE A 11 -7.28 15.76 -25.43
C PHE A 11 -6.30 16.45 -26.40
N LYS A 12 -5.05 16.00 -26.46
CA LYS A 12 -4.02 16.50 -27.38
C LYS A 12 -4.35 16.20 -28.85
N GLU A 13 -4.83 15.00 -29.15
CA GLU A 13 -5.26 14.62 -30.50
C GLU A 13 -6.51 15.39 -30.95
N TRP A 14 -7.45 15.62 -30.04
CA TRP A 14 -8.65 16.43 -30.32
C TRP A 14 -8.26 17.88 -30.68
N ASN A 15 -7.49 18.57 -29.83
CA ASN A 15 -7.03 19.94 -30.11
C ASN A 15 -6.27 20.03 -31.45
N ASN A 16 -5.38 19.07 -31.74
CA ASN A 16 -4.66 19.01 -33.00
C ASN A 16 -5.59 18.80 -34.20
N TRP A 17 -6.58 17.90 -34.10
CA TRP A 17 -7.52 17.63 -35.20
C TRP A 17 -8.37 18.87 -35.52
N ILE A 18 -8.91 19.56 -34.51
CA ILE A 18 -9.66 20.80 -34.75
C ILE A 18 -8.75 21.88 -35.38
N SER A 19 -7.53 22.03 -34.88
CA SER A 19 -6.60 23.06 -35.35
C SER A 19 -6.04 22.82 -36.77
N GLN A 20 -5.96 21.56 -37.22
CA GLN A 20 -5.35 21.18 -38.51
C GLN A 20 -6.37 20.66 -39.54
N GLY A 21 -7.64 20.46 -39.16
CA GLY A 21 -8.69 19.83 -39.98
C GLY A 21 -8.49 18.33 -40.26
N LEU A 22 -7.29 17.79 -40.03
CA LEU A 22 -6.89 16.42 -40.34
C LEU A 22 -6.32 15.73 -39.10
N LEU A 23 -6.75 14.49 -38.85
CA LEU A 23 -6.09 13.59 -37.89
C LEU A 23 -5.39 12.46 -38.63
N LYS A 24 -4.11 12.24 -38.29
CA LYS A 24 -3.37 11.04 -38.68
C LYS A 24 -3.82 9.87 -37.81
N ILE A 25 -4.35 8.81 -38.42
CA ILE A 25 -4.84 7.62 -37.72
C ILE A 25 -4.29 6.33 -38.33
N HIS A 26 -4.39 5.25 -37.57
CA HIS A 26 -4.46 3.90 -38.14
C HIS A 26 -5.92 3.46 -38.14
N SER A 27 -6.36 2.82 -39.23
CA SER A 27 -7.71 2.28 -39.41
C SER A 27 -8.28 1.48 -38.22
N PHE A 28 -7.44 0.78 -37.43
CA PHE A 28 -7.91 0.00 -36.27
C PHE A 28 -8.56 0.85 -35.18
N ARG A 29 -8.28 2.16 -35.12
CA ARG A 29 -8.87 3.09 -34.13
C ARG A 29 -10.30 3.51 -34.46
N ILE A 30 -10.81 3.14 -35.64
CA ILE A 30 -12.23 3.26 -35.97
C ILE A 30 -12.92 1.96 -35.50
N GLN A 31 -13.72 2.03 -34.44
CA GLN A 31 -14.43 0.87 -33.89
C GLN A 31 -15.95 1.09 -33.83
N PRO A 32 -16.76 0.06 -34.13
CA PRO A 32 -18.21 0.15 -34.01
C PRO A 32 -18.64 0.03 -32.55
N CYS A 33 -19.21 1.09 -31.99
CA CYS A 33 -19.91 0.99 -30.72
C CYS A 33 -21.35 0.54 -30.97
N GLN A 34 -21.79 -0.48 -30.23
CA GLN A 34 -23.09 -1.16 -30.40
C GLN A 34 -23.91 -1.16 -29.10
N ASN A 35 -23.82 -0.06 -28.33
CA ASN A 35 -24.54 0.12 -27.06
C ASN A 35 -24.34 -1.03 -26.04
N SER A 36 -23.14 -1.60 -25.99
CA SER A 36 -22.76 -2.66 -25.05
C SER A 36 -21.38 -2.44 -24.43
N LYS A 37 -21.19 -2.87 -23.17
CA LYS A 37 -19.91 -2.79 -22.43
C LYS A 37 -18.74 -3.30 -23.28
N HIS A 38 -18.89 -4.47 -23.92
CA HIS A 38 -17.82 -5.06 -24.74
C HIS A 38 -17.46 -4.20 -25.96
N SER A 39 -18.44 -3.68 -26.71
CA SER A 39 -18.16 -2.79 -27.85
C SER A 39 -17.50 -1.47 -27.44
N PHE A 40 -17.85 -0.94 -26.25
CA PHE A 40 -17.21 0.24 -25.68
C PHE A 40 -15.78 -0.05 -25.22
N PHE A 41 -15.54 -1.19 -24.58
CA PHE A 41 -14.22 -1.61 -24.13
C PHE A 41 -13.26 -1.83 -25.30
N ASN A 42 -13.73 -2.49 -26.37
CA ASN A 42 -12.94 -2.68 -27.58
C ASN A 42 -12.58 -1.34 -28.25
N LEU A 43 -13.49 -0.36 -28.23
CA LEU A 43 -13.23 1.02 -28.68
C LEU A 43 -12.16 1.70 -27.80
N MET A 44 -12.33 1.70 -26.47
CA MET A 44 -11.39 2.33 -25.52
C MET A 44 -9.98 1.73 -25.59
N ASN A 45 -9.86 0.42 -25.80
CA ASN A 45 -8.58 -0.26 -25.99
C ASN A 45 -7.84 0.13 -27.31
N THR A 46 -8.39 1.03 -28.13
CA THR A 46 -7.71 1.64 -29.29
C THR A 46 -7.19 3.06 -29.02
N ALA A 47 -7.39 3.59 -27.81
CA ALA A 47 -6.76 4.83 -27.39
C ALA A 47 -5.23 4.68 -27.33
N ALA A 48 -4.51 5.78 -27.55
CA ALA A 48 -3.09 5.83 -27.29
C ALA A 48 -2.85 6.08 -25.79
N ASP A 49 -2.04 5.20 -25.18
CA ASP A 49 -1.43 5.28 -23.85
C ASP A 49 -2.36 5.75 -22.70
N ILE A 50 -2.91 4.78 -21.95
CA ILE A 50 -3.84 5.02 -20.83
C ILE A 50 -3.05 5.11 -19.52
N THR A 51 -2.23 6.16 -19.42
CA THR A 51 -1.44 6.51 -18.22
C THR A 51 -2.30 7.11 -17.11
N HIS A 52 -3.41 7.74 -17.48
CA HIS A 52 -4.35 8.42 -16.60
C HIS A 52 -5.79 8.06 -17.02
N LEU A 53 -6.76 8.29 -16.12
CA LEU A 53 -8.15 7.81 -16.24
C LEU A 53 -9.16 8.90 -15.84
N ASP A 54 -8.88 10.15 -16.19
CA ASP A 54 -9.74 11.29 -15.84
C ASP A 54 -10.75 11.65 -16.95
N ASP A 55 -11.92 12.12 -16.52
CA ASP A 55 -13.12 12.32 -17.37
C ASP A 55 -12.93 13.32 -18.53
N ASN A 56 -11.88 14.15 -18.47
CA ASN A 56 -11.54 15.19 -19.45
C ASN A 56 -10.40 14.81 -20.40
N GLU A 57 -9.72 13.68 -20.20
CA GLU A 57 -8.53 13.33 -20.98
C GLU A 57 -8.87 12.68 -22.33
N TYR A 58 -10.03 12.04 -22.44
CA TYR A 58 -10.46 11.35 -23.64
C TYR A 58 -11.83 11.85 -24.13
N ILE A 59 -11.97 11.93 -25.45
CA ILE A 59 -13.15 12.44 -26.16
C ILE A 59 -13.49 11.45 -27.28
N LEU A 60 -14.78 11.15 -27.43
CA LEU A 60 -15.26 10.21 -28.45
C LEU A 60 -15.80 10.97 -29.66
N ALA A 61 -15.12 10.84 -30.80
CA ALA A 61 -15.59 11.39 -32.07
C ALA A 61 -16.48 10.35 -32.78
N LYS A 62 -17.77 10.66 -32.94
CA LYS A 62 -18.70 9.83 -33.73
C LYS A 62 -18.52 10.14 -35.21
N LEU A 63 -18.22 9.13 -36.02
CA LEU A 63 -18.05 9.27 -37.46
C LEU A 63 -19.37 9.04 -38.22
N SER A 64 -19.49 9.69 -39.36
CA SER A 64 -20.61 9.51 -40.30
C SER A 64 -20.45 8.23 -41.14
N LYS A 65 -21.59 7.64 -41.52
CA LYS A 65 -21.65 6.36 -42.25
C LYS A 65 -20.98 6.37 -43.63
N SER A 66 -20.68 7.53 -44.19
CA SER A 66 -19.97 7.69 -45.47
C SER A 66 -18.46 7.46 -45.36
N TYR A 67 -17.84 7.73 -44.20
CA TYR A 67 -16.39 7.62 -44.01
C TYR A 67 -15.95 6.24 -43.49
N SER A 68 -16.89 5.39 -43.05
CA SER A 68 -16.60 4.02 -42.60
C SER A 68 -16.16 3.05 -43.71
N SER A 69 -16.12 3.51 -44.96
CA SER A 69 -15.71 2.74 -46.15
C SER A 69 -14.56 3.37 -46.94
N SER A 70 -14.12 4.57 -46.58
CA SER A 70 -13.17 5.39 -47.36
C SER A 70 -12.18 6.10 -46.46
N THR A 71 -11.28 5.33 -45.84
CA THR A 71 -10.10 5.91 -45.18
C THR A 71 -9.19 6.50 -46.25
N TYR A 72 -8.84 7.79 -46.15
CA TYR A 72 -7.97 8.45 -47.12
C TYR A 72 -6.54 7.94 -46.97
N GLN A 73 -6.16 7.02 -47.87
CA GLN A 73 -4.77 6.72 -48.19
C GLN A 73 -4.36 7.64 -49.34
N SER A 74 -3.36 8.51 -49.13
CA SER A 74 -2.69 9.15 -50.26
C SER A 74 -1.63 8.19 -50.81
N GLU A 75 -1.51 8.08 -52.13
CA GLU A 75 -0.54 7.21 -52.81
C GLU A 75 0.93 7.56 -52.52
N HIS A 76 1.18 8.63 -51.76
CA HIS A 76 2.51 9.14 -51.42
C HIS A 76 2.78 9.16 -49.90
N THR A 77 1.89 8.62 -49.07
CA THR A 77 2.06 8.59 -47.60
C THR A 77 1.68 7.25 -46.97
N LEU A 78 2.61 6.66 -46.22
CA LEU A 78 2.40 5.49 -45.34
C LEU A 78 1.44 5.73 -44.15
N ALA A 79 0.62 6.78 -44.20
CA ALA A 79 -0.24 7.24 -43.13
C ALA A 79 -1.65 7.48 -43.67
N SER A 80 -2.65 6.96 -42.96
CA SER A 80 -4.05 7.26 -43.20
C SER A 80 -4.46 8.54 -42.49
N TYR A 81 -5.30 9.35 -43.14
CA TYR A 81 -5.83 10.58 -42.57
C TYR A 81 -7.36 10.61 -42.62
N ILE A 82 -7.96 11.33 -41.68
CA ILE A 82 -9.40 11.59 -41.62
C ILE A 82 -9.66 13.08 -41.45
N ASN A 83 -10.53 13.63 -42.31
CA ASN A 83 -10.98 15.03 -42.26
C ASN A 83 -11.99 15.21 -41.11
N LEU A 84 -11.95 16.36 -40.44
CA LEU A 84 -12.92 16.80 -39.43
C LEU A 84 -14.37 16.73 -39.93
N GLU A 85 -14.61 16.94 -41.23
CA GLU A 85 -15.90 16.73 -41.91
C GLU A 85 -16.50 15.32 -41.70
N ALA A 86 -15.68 14.31 -41.36
CA ALA A 86 -16.17 12.98 -41.07
C ALA A 86 -16.95 12.88 -39.74
N VAL A 87 -16.74 13.83 -38.82
CA VAL A 87 -17.30 13.80 -37.46
C VAL A 87 -18.73 14.33 -37.45
N GLN A 88 -19.67 13.52 -36.97
CA GLN A 88 -21.06 13.93 -36.73
C GLN A 88 -21.23 14.69 -35.42
N GLN A 89 -20.53 14.25 -34.38
CA GLN A 89 -20.65 14.77 -33.02
C GLN A 89 -19.45 14.32 -32.18
N PHE A 90 -18.91 15.23 -31.38
CA PHE A 90 -17.97 14.88 -30.29
C PHE A 90 -18.74 14.65 -28.99
N TYR A 91 -18.37 13.61 -28.25
CA TYR A 91 -18.91 13.31 -26.94
C TYR A 91 -17.80 13.38 -25.88
N ALA A 92 -18.08 14.06 -24.78
CA ALA A 92 -17.34 13.87 -23.55
C ALA A 92 -17.75 12.53 -22.91
N LEU A 93 -16.87 11.95 -22.10
CA LEU A 93 -17.13 10.67 -21.44
C LEU A 93 -18.18 10.78 -20.33
N THR A 94 -18.20 11.89 -19.60
CA THR A 94 -19.18 12.18 -18.53
C THR A 94 -19.64 13.64 -18.59
N GLU A 95 -20.75 13.99 -17.93
CA GLU A 95 -21.13 15.40 -17.73
C GLU A 95 -20.05 16.20 -16.96
N ARG A 96 -19.30 15.54 -16.07
CA ARG A 96 -18.16 16.14 -15.35
C ARG A 96 -17.01 16.47 -16.31
N GLY A 97 -16.68 15.54 -17.21
CA GLY A 97 -15.70 15.74 -18.29
C GLY A 97 -16.11 16.87 -19.23
N LYS A 98 -17.38 16.92 -19.62
CA LYS A 98 -17.96 18.01 -20.43
C LYS A 98 -17.86 19.37 -19.74
N PHE A 99 -18.09 19.43 -18.43
CA PHE A 99 -17.91 20.66 -17.66
C PHE A 99 -16.44 21.10 -17.62
N ALA A 100 -15.51 20.17 -17.34
CA ALA A 100 -14.07 20.45 -17.32
C ALA A 100 -13.54 20.91 -18.69
N LEU A 101 -14.03 20.31 -19.78
CA LEU A 101 -13.65 20.63 -21.16
C LEU A 101 -14.31 21.90 -21.72
N LYS A 102 -15.28 22.49 -21.01
CA LYS A 102 -16.12 23.60 -21.52
C LYS A 102 -15.32 24.78 -22.07
N HIS A 103 -14.24 25.18 -21.40
CA HIS A 103 -13.39 26.29 -21.86
C HIS A 103 -12.67 25.95 -23.18
N SER A 104 -12.09 24.75 -23.28
CA SER A 104 -11.44 24.28 -24.50
C SER A 104 -12.44 24.11 -25.65
N ALA A 105 -13.63 23.54 -25.37
CA ALA A 105 -14.71 23.38 -26.34
C ALA A 105 -15.17 24.73 -26.93
N ASN A 106 -15.35 25.75 -26.07
CA ASN A 106 -15.67 27.10 -26.50
C ASN A 106 -14.56 27.71 -27.37
N ASN A 107 -13.30 27.59 -26.97
CA ASN A 107 -12.16 28.17 -27.70
C ASN A 107 -11.93 27.48 -29.07
N LEU A 108 -12.20 26.17 -29.14
CA LEU A 108 -12.19 25.39 -30.39
C LEU A 108 -13.48 25.55 -31.22
N GLN A 109 -14.50 26.24 -30.70
CA GLN A 109 -15.83 26.39 -31.30
C GLN A 109 -16.56 25.06 -31.58
N VAL A 110 -16.31 24.05 -30.73
CA VAL A 110 -16.85 22.68 -30.87
C VAL A 110 -17.93 22.40 -29.82
N SER A 111 -19.04 21.80 -30.25
CA SER A 111 -20.07 21.26 -29.35
C SER A 111 -19.67 19.90 -28.78
N LEU A 112 -19.66 19.77 -27.45
CA LEU A 112 -19.52 18.50 -26.74
C LEU A 112 -20.88 17.98 -26.24
N ALA A 113 -21.29 16.83 -26.74
CA ALA A 113 -22.44 16.07 -26.28
C ALA A 113 -22.06 15.09 -25.15
N THR A 114 -23.08 14.43 -24.61
CA THR A 114 -23.02 13.41 -23.55
C THR A 114 -24.14 12.39 -23.80
N ASP A 115 -23.93 11.14 -23.40
CA ASP A 115 -24.94 10.07 -23.45
C ASP A 115 -24.73 9.17 -22.22
N LEU A 116 -25.82 8.87 -21.51
CA LEU A 116 -25.77 8.15 -20.23
C LEU A 116 -25.18 6.74 -20.34
N GLU A 117 -25.27 6.08 -21.51
CA GLU A 117 -24.62 4.79 -21.72
C GLU A 117 -23.11 4.94 -21.97
N ILE A 118 -22.62 6.08 -22.49
CA ILE A 118 -21.17 6.38 -22.53
C ILE A 118 -20.64 6.52 -21.11
N GLU A 119 -21.28 7.34 -20.28
CA GLU A 119 -20.83 7.61 -18.90
C GLU A 119 -20.83 6.33 -18.06
N LYS A 120 -21.88 5.52 -18.17
CA LYS A 120 -22.01 4.20 -17.54
C LYS A 120 -20.96 3.19 -18.00
N PHE A 121 -20.62 3.14 -19.29
CA PHE A 121 -19.57 2.23 -19.78
C PHE A 121 -18.16 2.76 -19.49
N TRP A 122 -17.95 4.08 -19.43
CA TRP A 122 -16.71 4.70 -18.98
C TRP A 122 -16.41 4.43 -17.52
N GLU A 123 -17.38 4.64 -16.61
CA GLU A 123 -17.21 4.30 -15.19
C GLU A 123 -16.90 2.81 -15.02
N ALA A 124 -17.61 1.94 -15.75
CA ALA A 124 -17.32 0.51 -15.77
C ALA A 124 -15.92 0.18 -16.33
N TYR A 125 -15.42 0.95 -17.31
CA TYR A 125 -14.08 0.80 -17.90
C TYR A 125 -12.97 1.26 -16.96
N ARG A 126 -13.11 2.44 -16.37
CA ARG A 126 -12.17 2.98 -15.38
C ARG A 126 -12.00 2.03 -14.19
N LEU A 127 -13.11 1.45 -13.69
CA LEU A 127 -13.06 0.46 -12.60
C LEU A 127 -12.42 -0.87 -13.01
N ASP A 128 -12.51 -1.26 -14.28
CA ASP A 128 -11.85 -2.46 -14.83
C ASP A 128 -10.33 -2.21 -14.97
N GLN A 129 -9.95 -1.12 -15.64
CA GLN A 129 -8.55 -0.71 -15.84
C GLN A 129 -7.85 -0.44 -14.52
N LYS A 130 -8.50 0.23 -13.56
CA LYS A 130 -7.94 0.44 -12.22
C LYS A 130 -7.60 -0.90 -11.54
N LYS A 131 -8.48 -1.91 -11.62
CA LYS A 131 -8.22 -3.25 -11.04
C LYS A 131 -7.08 -3.98 -11.75
N ILE A 132 -6.99 -3.86 -13.08
CA ILE A 132 -5.88 -4.42 -13.87
C ILE A 132 -4.56 -3.78 -13.45
N LEU A 133 -4.49 -2.44 -13.39
CA LEU A 133 -3.30 -1.70 -12.99
C LEU A 133 -2.91 -1.97 -11.53
N GLU A 134 -3.87 -2.07 -10.60
CA GLU A 134 -3.64 -2.46 -9.21
C GLU A 134 -3.10 -3.90 -9.08
N HIS A 135 -3.59 -4.83 -9.91
CA HIS A 135 -3.11 -6.20 -9.97
C HIS A 135 -1.69 -6.27 -10.55
N GLU A 136 -1.40 -5.60 -11.67
CA GLU A 136 -0.05 -5.57 -12.26
C GLU A 136 0.98 -4.89 -11.36
N LYS A 137 0.60 -3.78 -10.71
CA LYS A 137 1.38 -3.11 -9.66
C LYS A 137 1.74 -4.09 -8.54
N ALA A 138 0.76 -4.83 -8.03
CA ALA A 138 0.97 -5.79 -6.96
C ALA A 138 1.86 -6.98 -7.40
N LEU A 139 1.70 -7.49 -8.64
CA LEU A 139 2.62 -8.50 -9.21
C LEU A 139 4.06 -8.00 -9.29
N LYS A 140 4.29 -6.75 -9.76
CA LYS A 140 5.62 -6.13 -9.76
C LYS A 140 6.21 -6.08 -8.35
N PHE A 141 5.42 -5.68 -7.36
CA PHE A 141 5.86 -5.59 -5.97
C PHE A 141 6.26 -6.95 -5.38
N THR A 142 5.44 -7.99 -5.54
CA THR A 142 5.80 -9.35 -5.09
C THR A 142 7.09 -9.84 -5.77
N GLY A 143 7.26 -9.59 -7.08
CA GLY A 143 8.49 -9.90 -7.80
C GLY A 143 9.73 -9.14 -7.29
N LEU A 144 9.58 -7.90 -6.80
CA LEU A 144 10.67 -7.13 -6.20
C LEU A 144 11.12 -7.69 -4.84
N ILE A 145 10.17 -8.14 -4.02
CA ILE A 145 10.41 -8.71 -2.67
C ILE A 145 11.07 -10.10 -2.77
N PHE A 146 10.51 -10.98 -3.59
CA PHE A 146 11.03 -12.35 -3.81
C PHE A 146 12.09 -12.44 -4.91
N GLU A 147 12.53 -11.30 -5.46
CA GLU A 147 13.65 -11.18 -6.42
C GLU A 147 13.52 -12.07 -7.67
N ASN A 148 12.28 -12.26 -8.13
CA ASN A 148 11.91 -13.19 -9.21
C ASN A 148 12.31 -14.67 -8.97
N LYS A 149 12.41 -15.11 -7.70
CA LYS A 149 12.55 -16.54 -7.32
C LYS A 149 11.35 -17.42 -7.78
N ILE A 150 10.27 -16.80 -8.26
CA ILE A 150 9.08 -17.43 -8.88
C ILE A 150 8.78 -16.76 -10.24
N SER A 151 8.27 -17.50 -11.22
CA SER A 151 7.86 -16.94 -12.53
C SER A 151 6.56 -16.13 -12.44
N LYS A 152 6.33 -15.21 -13.39
CA LYS A 152 5.13 -14.37 -13.41
C LYS A 152 3.86 -15.20 -13.58
N GLU A 153 3.94 -16.26 -14.37
CA GLU A 153 2.86 -17.20 -14.68
C GLU A 153 2.49 -18.00 -13.42
N SER A 154 3.48 -18.61 -12.76
CA SER A 154 3.26 -19.37 -11.52
C SER A 154 2.75 -18.49 -10.39
N LEU A 155 3.23 -17.25 -10.29
CA LEU A 155 2.74 -16.27 -9.33
C LEU A 155 1.29 -15.86 -9.62
N PHE A 156 0.91 -15.72 -10.89
CA PHE A 156 -0.47 -15.40 -11.28
C PHE A 156 -1.42 -16.56 -10.97
N ASP A 157 -1.06 -17.81 -11.27
CA ASP A 157 -1.88 -18.97 -10.94
C ASP A 157 -2.06 -19.13 -9.41
N LEU A 158 -0.98 -18.93 -8.64
CA LEU A 158 -1.00 -18.90 -7.17
C LEU A 158 -1.95 -17.83 -6.64
N ILE A 159 -1.84 -16.59 -7.12
CA ILE A 159 -2.68 -15.46 -6.66
C ILE A 159 -4.17 -15.67 -6.99
N ASN A 160 -4.49 -16.40 -8.07
CA ASN A 160 -5.87 -16.72 -8.45
C ASN A 160 -6.37 -18.04 -7.85
N ASN A 161 -5.57 -18.73 -7.02
CA ASN A 161 -5.98 -19.96 -6.32
C ASN A 161 -7.12 -19.66 -5.33
N LYS A 162 -8.29 -20.26 -5.57
CA LYS A 162 -9.50 -20.05 -4.76
C LYS A 162 -9.30 -20.47 -3.31
N THR A 163 -8.77 -21.66 -3.05
CA THR A 163 -8.55 -22.18 -1.70
C THR A 163 -7.62 -21.27 -0.89
N LEU A 164 -6.57 -20.75 -1.53
CA LEU A 164 -5.63 -19.81 -0.90
C LEU A 164 -6.31 -18.47 -0.54
N ASN A 165 -7.15 -17.94 -1.44
CA ASN A 165 -7.95 -16.74 -1.19
C ASN A 165 -9.12 -16.99 -0.21
N GLU A 166 -9.56 -18.23 -0.02
CA GLU A 166 -10.54 -18.60 1.01
C GLU A 166 -9.90 -18.66 2.41
N TYR A 167 -8.63 -19.07 2.50
CA TYR A 167 -7.88 -19.08 3.76
C TYR A 167 -7.36 -17.70 4.16
N PHE A 168 -6.89 -16.90 3.19
CA PHE A 168 -6.41 -15.54 3.43
C PHE A 168 -7.27 -14.51 2.69
N ASN A 169 -8.30 -14.02 3.39
CA ASN A 169 -9.18 -12.94 2.91
C ASN A 169 -9.29 -11.80 3.94
N PRO A 170 -8.37 -10.81 3.92
CA PRO A 170 -8.44 -9.66 4.83
C PRO A 170 -9.73 -8.85 4.70
N SER A 171 -10.35 -8.79 3.51
CA SER A 171 -11.59 -8.03 3.28
C SER A 171 -12.82 -8.60 4.02
N LYS A 172 -12.80 -9.89 4.41
CA LYS A 172 -13.78 -10.46 5.34
C LYS A 172 -13.80 -9.69 6.67
N TYR A 173 -12.64 -9.19 7.09
CA TYR A 173 -12.39 -8.60 8.40
C TYR A 173 -12.31 -7.06 8.37
N GLU A 174 -12.78 -6.39 7.31
CA GLU A 174 -12.88 -4.93 7.31
C GLU A 174 -13.75 -4.43 8.48
N ILE A 175 -13.32 -3.35 9.13
CA ILE A 175 -13.97 -2.80 10.34
C ILE A 175 -15.46 -2.50 10.08
N SER A 176 -15.81 -2.04 8.87
CA SER A 176 -17.17 -1.85 8.38
C SER A 176 -18.02 -3.13 8.42
N HIS A 177 -17.46 -4.27 8.00
CA HIS A 177 -18.13 -5.57 8.03
C HIS A 177 -18.27 -6.08 9.47
N LEU A 178 -17.23 -5.99 10.29
CA LEU A 178 -17.24 -6.43 11.69
C LEU A 178 -18.20 -5.59 12.56
N GLN A 179 -18.29 -4.28 12.36
CA GLN A 179 -19.24 -3.40 13.04
C GLN A 179 -20.71 -3.70 12.69
N ALA A 180 -20.97 -4.30 11.54
CA ALA A 180 -22.32 -4.64 11.08
C ALA A 180 -22.80 -6.03 11.56
N GLN A 181 -21.90 -6.86 12.11
CA GLN A 181 -22.22 -8.24 12.50
C GLN A 181 -22.74 -8.38 13.95
N ASP A 182 -22.11 -7.73 14.93
CA ASP A 182 -22.44 -7.93 16.36
C ASP A 182 -22.09 -6.70 17.23
N GLU A 183 -22.96 -6.37 18.18
CA GLU A 183 -22.70 -5.39 19.25
C GLU A 183 -21.56 -5.84 20.18
N LYS A 184 -21.32 -7.15 20.36
CA LYS A 184 -20.13 -7.68 21.06
C LYS A 184 -18.86 -7.34 20.28
N ALA A 185 -18.82 -7.64 18.98
CA ALA A 185 -17.68 -7.33 18.11
C ALA A 185 -17.40 -5.81 18.08
N LYS A 186 -18.44 -5.00 17.93
CA LYS A 186 -18.40 -3.53 18.00
C LYS A 186 -17.81 -3.01 19.32
N LYS A 187 -18.24 -3.55 20.47
CA LYS A 187 -17.66 -3.22 21.79
C LYS A 187 -16.19 -3.63 21.92
N GLN A 188 -15.79 -4.74 21.31
CA GLN A 188 -14.39 -5.18 21.31
C GLN A 188 -13.54 -4.34 20.35
N LEU A 189 -14.06 -3.89 19.21
CA LEU A 189 -13.39 -2.94 18.31
C LEU A 189 -13.10 -1.60 19.01
N PHE A 190 -14.03 -1.06 19.80
CA PHE A 190 -13.77 0.13 20.62
C PHE A 190 -12.60 -0.04 21.60
N SER A 191 -12.26 -1.27 22.03
CA SER A 191 -11.07 -1.49 22.87
C SER A 191 -9.75 -1.40 22.07
N LEU A 192 -9.80 -1.63 20.76
CA LEU A 192 -8.66 -1.54 19.84
C LEU A 192 -8.29 -0.11 19.45
N GLU A 193 -9.22 0.86 19.52
CA GLU A 193 -8.91 2.29 19.33
C GLU A 193 -7.75 2.75 20.22
N SER A 194 -7.62 2.14 21.41
CA SER A 194 -6.54 2.41 22.35
C SER A 194 -5.16 1.84 21.95
N PHE A 195 -5.08 1.19 20.78
CA PHE A 195 -3.88 0.70 20.10
C PHE A 195 -3.76 1.27 18.67
N ASP A 196 -4.65 2.17 18.24
CA ASP A 196 -4.58 2.78 16.91
C ASP A 196 -3.23 3.46 16.68
N ASN A 197 -2.61 3.18 15.53
CA ASN A 197 -1.27 3.67 15.17
C ASN A 197 -0.12 3.14 16.06
N THR A 198 -0.33 2.03 16.77
CA THR A 198 0.74 1.31 17.49
C THR A 198 1.11 0.01 16.78
N LYS A 199 2.32 -0.50 17.02
CA LYS A 199 2.77 -1.82 16.54
C LYS A 199 1.91 -2.96 17.13
N ALA A 200 1.35 -2.78 18.33
CA ALA A 200 0.43 -3.73 18.94
C ALA A 200 -0.92 -3.87 18.20
N TYR A 201 -1.33 -2.89 17.38
CA TYR A 201 -2.63 -2.88 16.70
C TYR A 201 -2.97 -4.23 16.05
N ALA A 202 -2.10 -4.75 15.20
CA ALA A 202 -2.39 -5.95 14.40
C ALA A 202 -2.33 -7.26 15.20
N GLY A 203 -1.48 -7.31 16.24
CA GLY A 203 -1.43 -8.45 17.16
C GLY A 203 -2.67 -8.56 18.04
N MET A 204 -3.20 -7.40 18.47
CA MET A 204 -4.46 -7.27 19.22
C MET A 204 -5.69 -7.44 18.32
N PHE A 205 -5.64 -6.96 17.07
CA PHE A 205 -6.71 -7.15 16.08
C PHE A 205 -6.86 -8.63 15.69
N THR A 206 -5.77 -9.34 15.43
CA THR A 206 -5.82 -10.79 15.18
C THR A 206 -6.25 -11.59 16.41
N ARG A 207 -5.91 -11.14 17.63
CA ARG A 207 -6.50 -11.67 18.86
C ARG A 207 -8.01 -11.44 18.92
N LEU A 208 -8.53 -10.31 18.44
CA LEU A 208 -9.97 -10.11 18.30
C LEU A 208 -10.58 -11.10 17.30
N LEU A 209 -10.00 -11.26 16.11
CA LEU A 209 -10.51 -12.21 15.10
C LEU A 209 -10.62 -13.64 15.65
N PHE A 210 -9.62 -14.10 16.40
CA PHE A 210 -9.68 -15.39 17.11
C PHE A 210 -10.91 -15.50 18.04
N ASN A 211 -11.20 -14.47 18.84
CA ASN A 211 -12.33 -14.44 19.79
C ASN A 211 -13.72 -14.23 19.14
N LEU A 212 -13.77 -14.05 17.81
CA LEU A 212 -15.01 -13.94 17.02
C LEU A 212 -15.28 -15.22 16.23
N GLU A 213 -14.25 -15.76 15.56
CA GLU A 213 -14.36 -16.96 14.72
C GLU A 213 -14.31 -18.26 15.56
N VAL A 214 -13.49 -18.31 16.62
CA VAL A 214 -13.33 -19.49 17.47
C VAL A 214 -14.26 -19.40 18.68
N ASN A 215 -15.24 -20.30 18.72
CA ASN A 215 -16.23 -20.40 19.79
C ASN A 215 -16.07 -21.67 20.66
N ASP A 216 -14.99 -22.44 20.47
CA ASP A 216 -14.66 -23.61 21.29
C ASP A 216 -13.96 -23.20 22.60
N PRO A 217 -14.54 -23.51 23.78
CA PRO A 217 -13.92 -23.20 25.07
C PRO A 217 -12.53 -23.82 25.27
N VAL A 218 -12.28 -25.02 24.74
CA VAL A 218 -11.00 -25.74 24.89
C VAL A 218 -9.90 -24.98 24.14
N LEU A 219 -10.19 -24.52 22.93
CA LEU A 219 -9.24 -23.71 22.15
C LEU A 219 -9.04 -22.32 22.75
N ILE A 220 -10.06 -21.75 23.41
CA ILE A 220 -9.95 -20.48 24.14
C ILE A 220 -9.04 -20.63 25.38
N GLU A 221 -9.11 -21.74 26.13
CA GLU A 221 -8.17 -21.99 27.24
C GLU A 221 -6.75 -22.32 26.74
N LYS A 222 -6.58 -23.19 25.73
CA LYS A 222 -5.27 -23.43 25.08
C LYS A 222 -4.63 -22.11 24.60
N TYR A 223 -5.40 -21.20 23.97
CA TYR A 223 -4.90 -19.90 23.54
C TYR A 223 -4.49 -18.99 24.71
N LYS A 224 -5.21 -19.01 25.84
CA LYS A 224 -4.78 -18.28 27.04
C LYS A 224 -3.46 -18.82 27.58
N GLU A 225 -3.28 -20.14 27.61
CA GLU A 225 -2.03 -20.77 28.04
C GLU A 225 -0.86 -20.35 27.14
N ILE A 226 -1.01 -20.45 25.81
CA ILE A 226 -0.02 -19.96 24.82
C ILE A 226 0.28 -18.46 25.03
N SER A 227 -0.76 -17.63 25.17
CA SER A 227 -0.61 -16.19 25.41
C SER A 227 0.09 -15.84 26.73
N ASN A 228 0.05 -16.73 27.73
CA ASN A 228 0.74 -16.56 29.01
C ASN A 228 2.21 -17.03 28.90
N LEU A 229 2.45 -18.21 28.30
CA LEU A 229 3.80 -18.74 28.06
C LEU A 229 4.65 -17.86 27.13
N CYS A 230 4.00 -17.06 26.29
CA CYS A 230 4.64 -16.07 25.42
C CYS A 230 4.68 -14.65 26.00
N SER A 231 4.10 -14.41 27.19
CA SER A 231 3.90 -13.08 27.80
C SER A 231 3.32 -12.05 26.83
N SER A 232 2.45 -12.49 25.92
CA SER A 232 2.03 -11.71 24.75
C SER A 232 1.18 -10.51 25.15
N ARG A 233 0.40 -10.63 26.24
CA ARG A 233 -0.44 -9.54 26.73
C ARG A 233 0.40 -8.39 27.26
N GLU A 234 1.45 -8.71 27.99
CA GLU A 234 2.42 -7.77 28.57
C GLU A 234 3.21 -7.11 27.44
N TYR A 235 3.66 -7.89 26.45
CA TYR A 235 4.37 -7.42 25.27
C TYR A 235 3.53 -6.48 24.39
N TYR A 236 2.27 -6.82 24.07
CA TYR A 236 1.39 -5.90 23.35
C TYR A 236 1.00 -4.67 24.19
N SER A 237 1.05 -4.75 25.53
CA SER A 237 0.81 -3.60 26.41
C SER A 237 1.99 -2.63 26.45
N SER A 238 3.25 -3.09 26.41
CA SER A 238 4.40 -2.18 26.34
C SER A 238 4.52 -1.48 24.98
N LEU A 239 4.13 -2.15 23.90
CA LEU A 239 4.02 -1.56 22.55
C LEU A 239 2.93 -0.48 22.40
N LYS A 240 2.13 -0.20 23.44
CA LYS A 240 1.08 0.84 23.45
C LYS A 240 1.55 2.21 23.94
N GLU A 241 2.73 2.29 24.56
CA GLU A 241 3.33 3.57 24.95
C GLU A 241 3.77 4.38 23.71
N GLN A 242 4.21 5.63 23.88
CA GLN A 242 4.42 6.56 22.75
C GLN A 242 5.61 6.16 21.85
N GLN A 243 5.35 5.25 20.90
CA GLN A 243 6.32 4.84 19.90
C GLN A 243 6.69 6.00 18.96
N THR A 244 7.97 6.11 18.65
CA THR A 244 8.47 6.92 17.54
C THR A 244 8.00 6.35 16.19
N LYS A 245 8.06 7.17 15.13
CA LYS A 245 7.75 6.70 13.77
C LYS A 245 8.67 5.56 13.33
N ASP A 246 9.92 5.55 13.79
CA ASP A 246 10.93 4.58 13.40
C ASP A 246 10.71 3.24 14.14
N GLU A 247 10.36 3.27 15.43
CA GLU A 247 9.95 2.07 16.18
C GLU A 247 8.66 1.46 15.61
N LEU A 248 7.70 2.30 15.21
CA LEU A 248 6.45 1.87 14.60
C LEU A 248 6.66 1.19 13.23
N THR A 249 7.63 1.65 12.43
CA THR A 249 7.85 1.22 11.04
C THR A 249 9.02 0.25 10.83
N SER A 250 9.84 0.02 11.86
CA SER A 250 10.80 -1.11 11.94
C SER A 250 10.11 -2.48 11.88
N LYS A 251 10.89 -3.58 11.81
CA LYS A 251 10.42 -4.97 11.75
C LYS A 251 9.21 -5.24 12.66
N PHE A 252 8.14 -5.79 12.09
CA PHE A 252 6.92 -6.12 12.82
C PHE A 252 7.03 -7.47 13.55
N LEU A 253 7.54 -8.50 12.88
CA LEU A 253 7.59 -9.87 13.38
C LEU A 253 8.75 -10.06 14.36
N SER A 254 8.55 -9.56 15.56
CA SER A 254 9.41 -9.85 16.71
C SER A 254 9.28 -11.31 17.15
N LYS A 255 10.29 -11.78 17.88
CA LYS A 255 10.33 -13.13 18.47
C LYS A 255 9.06 -13.47 19.26
N GLN A 256 8.51 -12.52 20.02
CA GLN A 256 7.30 -12.67 20.81
C GLN A 256 6.04 -12.83 19.94
N ILE A 257 5.92 -12.05 18.86
CA ILE A 257 4.79 -12.12 17.93
C ILE A 257 4.82 -13.45 17.16
N LEU A 258 5.97 -13.80 16.60
CA LEU A 258 6.19 -15.07 15.90
C LEU A 258 5.81 -16.26 16.80
N ARG A 259 6.36 -16.33 18.02
CA ARG A 259 6.11 -17.43 18.96
C ARG A 259 4.62 -17.54 19.35
N GLU A 260 3.92 -16.44 19.64
CA GLU A 260 2.47 -16.49 19.92
C GLU A 260 1.68 -16.98 18.72
N LYS A 261 1.87 -16.38 17.55
CA LYS A 261 1.00 -16.65 16.39
C LYS A 261 1.23 -18.05 15.83
N ILE A 262 2.48 -18.54 15.77
CA ILE A 262 2.78 -19.88 15.25
C ILE A 262 2.23 -20.97 16.18
N LEU A 263 2.42 -20.85 17.50
CA LEU A 263 1.82 -21.79 18.47
C LEU A 263 0.28 -21.78 18.42
N THR A 264 -0.33 -20.61 18.22
CA THR A 264 -1.78 -20.50 18.06
C THR A 264 -2.25 -21.13 16.74
N GLU A 265 -1.48 -20.99 15.65
CA GLU A 265 -1.80 -21.64 14.38
C GLU A 265 -1.63 -23.16 14.43
N TYR A 266 -0.62 -23.70 15.11
CA TYR A 266 -0.52 -25.16 15.32
C TYR A 266 -1.77 -25.71 16.02
N MET A 267 -2.23 -25.04 17.08
CA MET A 267 -3.48 -25.38 17.78
C MET A 267 -4.73 -25.29 16.89
N LEU A 268 -4.80 -24.30 16.00
CA LEU A 268 -5.88 -24.18 15.01
C LEU A 268 -5.82 -25.30 13.96
N LEU A 269 -4.62 -25.67 13.52
CA LEU A 269 -4.38 -26.72 12.52
C LEU A 269 -4.66 -28.13 13.06
N GLU A 270 -4.32 -28.45 14.32
CA GLU A 270 -4.82 -29.65 15.01
C GLU A 270 -6.34 -29.77 14.88
N SER A 271 -7.02 -28.64 15.07
CA SER A 271 -8.47 -28.48 15.06
C SER A 271 -9.07 -28.34 13.65
N GLN A 272 -8.26 -28.51 12.59
CA GLN A 272 -8.63 -28.35 11.17
C GLN A 272 -9.10 -26.94 10.77
N ILE A 273 -8.83 -25.90 11.57
CA ILE A 273 -9.21 -24.51 11.31
C ILE A 273 -8.15 -23.83 10.43
N LYS A 274 -8.18 -24.12 9.12
CA LYS A 274 -7.24 -23.57 8.12
C LYS A 274 -7.53 -22.14 7.64
N HIS A 275 -8.70 -21.59 7.95
CA HIS A 275 -9.15 -20.29 7.42
C HIS A 275 -8.81 -19.08 8.31
N LEU A 276 -7.91 -19.27 9.29
CA LEU A 276 -7.51 -18.24 10.25
C LEU A 276 -5.98 -18.20 10.43
N PRO A 277 -5.20 -17.86 9.38
CA PRO A 277 -3.76 -17.68 9.44
C PRO A 277 -3.42 -16.37 10.17
N LEU A 278 -3.47 -16.38 11.50
CA LEU A 278 -3.27 -15.24 12.38
C LEU A 278 -1.92 -14.53 12.18
N LEU A 279 -0.85 -15.23 11.85
CA LEU A 279 0.46 -14.66 11.55
C LEU A 279 0.40 -13.85 10.25
N ALA A 280 -0.07 -14.45 9.15
CA ALA A 280 -0.30 -13.77 7.87
C ALA A 280 -1.20 -12.53 8.00
N LEU A 281 -2.32 -12.68 8.72
CA LEU A 281 -3.28 -11.61 8.98
C LEU A 281 -2.65 -10.51 9.83
N SER A 282 -1.83 -10.84 10.84
CA SER A 282 -1.17 -9.84 11.67
C SER A 282 -0.15 -9.03 10.88
N LEU A 283 0.61 -9.67 9.98
CA LEU A 283 1.52 -8.97 9.08
C LEU A 283 0.76 -8.01 8.16
N TYR A 284 -0.29 -8.50 7.50
CA TYR A 284 -1.13 -7.68 6.62
C TYR A 284 -1.74 -6.48 7.35
N PHE A 285 -2.39 -6.68 8.50
CA PHE A 285 -3.06 -5.58 9.21
C PHE A 285 -2.09 -4.58 9.85
N HIS A 286 -0.83 -4.96 10.12
CA HIS A 286 0.19 -4.00 10.51
C HIS A 286 0.54 -3.07 9.34
N TYR A 287 0.92 -3.63 8.19
CA TYR A 287 1.31 -2.85 7.03
C TYR A 287 0.13 -2.10 6.38
N GLU A 288 -1.07 -2.64 6.44
CA GLU A 288 -2.30 -1.92 6.05
C GLU A 288 -2.54 -0.69 6.94
N MET A 289 -2.36 -0.81 8.26
CA MET A 289 -2.48 0.30 9.21
C MET A 289 -1.42 1.38 8.94
N LEU A 290 -0.17 1.00 8.66
CA LEU A 290 0.88 1.96 8.28
C LEU A 290 0.51 2.75 7.01
N ILE A 291 0.08 2.04 5.97
CA ILE A 291 -0.25 2.63 4.66
C ILE A 291 -1.50 3.53 4.77
N LYS A 292 -2.58 3.06 5.40
CA LYS A 292 -3.84 3.84 5.57
C LYS A 292 -3.61 5.15 6.34
N ASN A 293 -2.67 5.18 7.28
CA ASN A 293 -2.34 6.38 8.07
C ASN A 293 -1.18 7.21 7.49
N ASN A 294 -0.64 6.83 6.32
CA ASN A 294 0.46 7.53 5.62
C ASN A 294 1.78 7.58 6.43
N TYR A 295 2.08 6.53 7.18
CA TYR A 295 3.41 6.36 7.77
C TYR A 295 4.45 6.00 6.69
N PRO A 296 5.73 6.40 6.85
CA PRO A 296 6.79 5.99 5.94
C PRO A 296 6.97 4.47 6.01
N LEU A 297 7.26 3.84 4.87
CA LEU A 297 7.40 2.38 4.79
C LEU A 297 8.87 1.97 4.70
N ASN A 298 9.38 1.31 5.74
CA ASN A 298 10.68 0.65 5.69
C ASN A 298 10.56 -0.66 4.87
N LEU A 299 11.04 -0.63 3.63
CA LEU A 299 10.95 -1.78 2.72
C LEU A 299 11.96 -2.90 3.02
N SER A 300 13.06 -2.63 3.72
CA SER A 300 13.93 -3.68 4.26
C SER A 300 13.24 -4.44 5.39
N ALA A 301 12.61 -3.74 6.33
CA ALA A 301 11.79 -4.35 7.38
C ALA A 301 10.64 -5.20 6.79
N LEU A 302 9.95 -4.69 5.78
CA LEU A 302 8.89 -5.43 5.09
C LEU A 302 9.44 -6.67 4.32
N LYS A 303 10.62 -6.59 3.69
CA LYS A 303 11.26 -7.79 3.10
C LYS A 303 11.62 -8.80 4.19
N GLU A 304 12.20 -8.35 5.31
CA GLU A 304 12.59 -9.22 6.41
C GLU A 304 11.40 -9.90 7.08
N ASP A 305 10.29 -9.18 7.28
CA ASP A 305 9.03 -9.74 7.77
C ASP A 305 8.40 -10.73 6.79
N ILE A 306 8.38 -10.43 5.49
CA ILE A 306 7.87 -11.36 4.47
C ILE A 306 8.78 -12.60 4.35
N LEU A 307 10.10 -12.48 4.47
CA LEU A 307 11.00 -13.64 4.51
C LEU A 307 10.83 -14.46 5.81
N SER A 308 10.62 -13.79 6.95
CA SER A 308 10.30 -14.47 8.22
C SER A 308 8.99 -15.25 8.11
N LEU A 309 7.96 -14.66 7.48
CA LEU A 309 6.70 -15.33 7.17
C LEU A 309 6.90 -16.52 6.20
N ASN A 310 7.74 -16.34 5.19
CA ASN A 310 8.03 -17.34 4.17
C ASN A 310 8.77 -18.57 4.72
N PHE A 311 9.70 -18.36 5.66
CA PHE A 311 10.39 -19.43 6.38
C PHE A 311 9.37 -20.36 7.07
N PHE A 312 8.58 -19.83 8.01
CA PHE A 312 7.66 -20.65 8.82
C PHE A 312 6.51 -21.28 8.02
N TYR A 313 6.11 -20.70 6.89
CA TYR A 313 5.08 -21.30 6.03
C TYR A 313 5.60 -22.28 4.98
N ILE A 314 6.85 -22.18 4.53
CA ILE A 314 7.47 -23.24 3.71
C ILE A 314 7.72 -24.49 4.56
N GLU A 315 8.10 -24.32 5.83
CA GLU A 315 8.30 -25.42 6.79
C GLU A 315 7.00 -25.97 7.40
N SER A 316 5.83 -25.43 7.03
CA SER A 316 4.55 -25.87 7.60
C SER A 316 4.11 -27.25 7.09
N GLU A 317 3.55 -28.08 7.99
CA GLU A 317 2.86 -29.32 7.62
C GLU A 317 1.61 -29.05 6.75
N CYS A 318 1.01 -27.86 6.88
CA CYS A 318 -0.14 -27.44 6.10
C CYS A 318 0.31 -26.94 4.72
N LYS A 319 0.43 -27.85 3.75
CA LYS A 319 0.95 -27.55 2.39
C LYS A 319 0.27 -26.39 1.66
N GLU A 320 -0.97 -26.07 2.00
CA GLU A 320 -1.69 -24.92 1.45
C GLU A 320 -1.18 -23.57 1.99
N TYR A 321 -0.36 -23.56 3.05
CA TYR A 321 0.22 -22.35 3.63
C TYR A 321 1.53 -21.92 2.95
N ASN A 322 2.26 -22.84 2.28
CA ASN A 322 3.50 -22.54 1.56
C ASN A 322 3.39 -21.37 0.56
N ASP A 323 2.18 -21.17 0.00
CA ASP A 323 1.87 -20.10 -0.95
C ASP A 323 1.38 -18.78 -0.32
N LEU A 324 0.97 -18.78 0.96
CA LEU A 324 0.47 -17.56 1.64
C LEU A 324 1.45 -16.37 1.61
N PRO A 325 2.78 -16.53 1.77
CA PRO A 325 3.73 -15.41 1.75
C PRO A 325 3.63 -14.56 0.48
N TYR A 326 3.43 -15.20 -0.68
CA TYR A 326 3.26 -14.52 -1.97
C TYR A 326 1.92 -13.77 -2.04
N LEU A 327 0.83 -14.35 -1.52
CA LEU A 327 -0.48 -13.71 -1.48
C LEU A 327 -0.54 -12.54 -0.48
N VAL A 328 0.16 -12.62 0.65
CA VAL A 328 0.32 -11.53 1.63
C VAL A 328 1.12 -10.39 1.00
N ALA A 329 2.28 -10.68 0.39
CA ALA A 329 3.10 -9.68 -0.31
C ALA A 329 2.31 -8.98 -1.43
N PHE A 330 1.55 -9.74 -2.23
CA PHE A 330 0.67 -9.21 -3.26
C PHE A 330 -0.45 -8.34 -2.69
N SER A 331 -1.05 -8.75 -1.57
CA SER A 331 -2.14 -7.99 -0.94
C SER A 331 -1.64 -6.67 -0.35
N ILE A 332 -0.43 -6.63 0.23
CA ILE A 332 0.23 -5.38 0.62
C ILE A 332 0.59 -4.55 -0.63
N GLY A 333 1.11 -5.19 -1.68
CA GLY A 333 1.42 -4.56 -2.97
C GLY A 333 0.25 -3.85 -3.65
N LYS A 334 -1.00 -4.31 -3.44
CA LYS A 334 -2.21 -3.61 -3.90
C LYS A 334 -2.44 -2.27 -3.20
N LEU A 335 -2.09 -2.16 -1.91
CA LEU A 335 -2.33 -0.97 -1.09
C LEU A 335 -1.37 0.18 -1.41
N LEU A 336 -0.16 -0.13 -1.88
CA LEU A 336 0.90 0.84 -2.13
C LEU A 336 0.62 1.75 -3.36
N PRO A 337 1.16 2.99 -3.40
CA PRO A 337 1.05 3.86 -4.57
C PRO A 337 1.68 3.27 -5.84
N SER A 338 1.06 3.53 -7.00
CA SER A 338 1.52 3.03 -8.31
C SER A 338 2.84 3.64 -8.71
N GLU A 339 3.02 4.92 -8.39
CA GLU A 339 4.18 5.76 -8.66
C GLU A 339 5.42 5.22 -7.94
N PHE A 340 5.24 4.87 -6.67
CA PHE A 340 6.27 4.31 -5.80
C PHE A 340 6.77 2.94 -6.32
N ILE A 341 5.86 2.00 -6.58
CA ILE A 341 6.22 0.67 -7.09
C ILE A 341 6.84 0.75 -8.48
N ASN A 342 6.30 1.57 -9.39
CA ASN A 342 6.89 1.73 -10.72
C ASN A 342 8.31 2.32 -10.64
N THR A 343 8.55 3.32 -9.77
CA THR A 343 9.88 3.91 -9.58
C THR A 343 10.88 2.88 -9.05
N LEU A 344 10.52 2.11 -8.02
CA LEU A 344 11.34 1.01 -7.49
C LEU A 344 11.62 -0.07 -8.55
N TYR A 345 10.60 -0.41 -9.35
CA TYR A 345 10.72 -1.41 -10.41
C TYR A 345 11.69 -0.99 -11.52
N TYR A 346 11.55 0.23 -12.05
CA TYR A 346 12.47 0.76 -13.06
C TYR A 346 13.90 0.90 -12.50
N TYR A 347 14.05 1.24 -11.22
CA TYR A 347 15.35 1.31 -10.56
C TYR A 347 16.01 -0.07 -10.39
N LYS A 348 15.33 -1.07 -9.80
CA LYS A 348 15.90 -2.43 -9.60
C LYS A 348 16.23 -3.12 -10.94
N THR A 349 15.40 -2.92 -11.96
CA THR A 349 15.57 -3.59 -13.28
C THR A 349 16.61 -2.93 -14.19
N LYS A 350 17.03 -1.68 -13.94
CA LYS A 350 17.98 -0.90 -14.76
C LYS A 350 17.60 -0.80 -16.25
N ALA A 351 16.32 -1.03 -16.59
CA ALA A 351 15.86 -1.25 -17.97
C ALA A 351 15.97 -0.02 -18.90
N TYR A 352 16.14 1.18 -18.33
CA TYR A 352 16.15 2.44 -19.08
C TYR A 352 17.35 3.32 -18.68
N PRO A 353 18.45 3.32 -19.47
CA PRO A 353 19.64 4.13 -19.19
C PRO A 353 19.42 5.66 -19.15
N CYS A 354 18.27 6.13 -19.64
CA CYS A 354 17.85 7.53 -19.54
C CYS A 354 17.26 7.91 -18.17
N PHE A 355 16.90 6.95 -17.32
CA PHE A 355 16.26 7.19 -16.03
C PHE A 355 17.27 7.55 -14.93
N LYS A 356 17.93 8.71 -15.06
CA LYS A 356 18.78 9.28 -14.03
C LYS A 356 17.92 9.82 -12.88
N THR A 357 17.94 9.14 -11.74
CA THR A 357 17.21 9.56 -10.55
C THR A 357 18.00 10.62 -9.78
N THR A 358 17.33 11.69 -9.35
CA THR A 358 17.93 12.72 -8.47
C THR A 358 18.08 12.26 -7.02
N HIS A 359 17.50 11.09 -6.70
CA HIS A 359 17.37 10.50 -5.36
C HIS A 359 17.95 9.08 -5.34
N GLN A 360 19.17 8.90 -5.85
CA GLN A 360 19.75 7.56 -6.00
C GLN A 360 19.94 6.86 -4.63
N SER A 361 20.47 7.57 -3.63
CA SER A 361 20.60 7.08 -2.25
C SER A 361 19.27 6.65 -1.65
N ASP A 362 18.24 7.46 -1.86
CA ASP A 362 16.94 7.32 -1.21
C ASP A 362 16.18 6.13 -1.84
N LEU A 363 16.41 5.87 -3.13
CA LEU A 363 15.94 4.69 -3.84
C LEU A 363 16.76 3.43 -3.52
N GLU A 364 18.06 3.54 -3.27
CA GLU A 364 18.89 2.42 -2.80
C GLU A 364 18.49 1.99 -1.38
N GLN A 365 18.16 2.94 -0.50
CA GLN A 365 17.59 2.68 0.83
C GLN A 365 16.15 2.16 0.77
N ALA A 366 15.35 2.60 -0.22
CA ALA A 366 13.99 2.09 -0.44
C ALA A 366 13.96 0.76 -1.21
N LEU A 367 15.05 0.31 -1.83
CA LEU A 367 15.09 -1.03 -2.42
C LEU A 367 15.03 -2.07 -1.28
N PRO A 368 14.08 -3.03 -1.32
CA PRO A 368 13.97 -4.07 -0.30
C PRO A 368 15.25 -4.91 -0.31
N SER A 369 16.08 -4.70 0.70
CA SER A 369 17.43 -5.26 0.84
C SER A 369 17.63 -5.73 2.28
N ILE A 370 18.30 -6.87 2.42
CA ILE A 370 18.67 -7.45 3.71
C ILE A 370 20.18 -7.63 3.63
N ALA A 371 20.91 -7.08 4.61
CA ALA A 371 22.37 -7.08 4.57
C ALA A 371 22.99 -8.47 4.78
N ASP A 372 22.23 -9.37 5.41
CA ASP A 372 22.65 -10.71 5.80
C ASP A 372 21.43 -11.65 5.83
N GLU A 373 21.15 -12.37 4.72
CA GLU A 373 20.07 -13.37 4.67
C GLU A 373 20.45 -14.65 5.45
N GLU A 374 21.75 -14.95 5.63
CA GLU A 374 22.26 -16.14 6.35
C GLU A 374 22.09 -16.00 7.87
N PHE A 375 22.39 -14.83 8.44
CA PHE A 375 22.09 -14.51 9.83
C PHE A 375 20.60 -14.50 10.14
N LEU A 376 19.76 -14.03 9.19
CA LEU A 376 18.31 -14.09 9.32
C LEU A 376 17.82 -15.54 9.38
N GLU A 377 18.26 -16.39 8.45
CA GLU A 377 17.93 -17.82 8.42
C GLU A 377 18.40 -18.54 9.69
N THR A 378 19.61 -18.24 10.18
CA THR A 378 20.14 -18.77 11.45
C THR A 378 19.25 -18.38 12.63
N THR A 379 18.86 -17.10 12.73
CA THR A 379 17.99 -16.57 13.79
C THR A 379 16.59 -17.19 13.76
N LEU A 380 16.06 -17.49 12.57
CA LEU A 380 14.75 -18.12 12.39
C LEU A 380 14.78 -19.61 12.76
N ASN A 381 15.87 -20.33 12.46
CA ASN A 381 16.10 -21.71 12.89
C ASN A 381 16.14 -21.82 14.43
N GLU A 382 16.91 -20.98 15.12
CA GLU A 382 16.96 -20.95 16.59
C GLU A 382 15.57 -20.70 17.22
N LEU A 383 14.76 -19.84 16.57
CA LEU A 383 13.39 -19.57 16.98
C LEU A 383 12.44 -20.75 16.71
N ASN A 384 12.60 -21.47 15.59
CA ASN A 384 11.80 -22.66 15.30
C ASN A 384 12.05 -23.77 16.34
N GLU A 385 13.30 -23.96 16.78
CA GLU A 385 13.60 -24.84 17.90
C GLU A 385 12.89 -24.41 19.21
N GLU A 386 12.88 -23.12 19.55
CA GLU A 386 12.21 -22.61 20.75
C GLU A 386 10.68 -22.77 20.70
N ILE A 387 10.09 -22.55 19.53
CA ILE A 387 8.66 -22.80 19.24
C ILE A 387 8.36 -24.29 19.42
N SER A 388 9.15 -25.18 18.81
CA SER A 388 8.99 -26.64 18.91
C SER A 388 9.11 -27.16 20.35
N LYS A 389 10.06 -26.61 21.13
CA LYS A 389 10.22 -26.90 22.57
C LYS A 389 9.00 -26.43 23.37
N THR A 390 8.50 -25.21 23.11
CA THR A 390 7.30 -24.65 23.76
C THR A 390 6.04 -25.46 23.41
N TRP A 391 5.88 -25.86 22.15
CA TRP A 391 4.74 -26.67 21.69
C TRP A 391 4.68 -28.02 22.39
N THR A 392 5.85 -28.66 22.56
CA THR A 392 5.99 -29.92 23.31
C THR A 392 5.64 -29.77 24.80
N GLU A 393 5.83 -28.57 25.37
CA GLU A 393 5.42 -28.26 26.75
C GLU A 393 3.91 -28.06 26.86
N VAL A 394 3.30 -27.28 25.96
CA VAL A 394 1.84 -27.07 25.86
C VAL A 394 1.11 -28.40 25.68
N GLN A 395 1.57 -29.27 24.79
CA GLN A 395 0.96 -30.60 24.60
C GLN A 395 1.05 -31.46 25.86
N ARG A 396 2.10 -31.32 26.66
CA ARG A 396 2.27 -32.05 27.93
C ARG A 396 1.34 -31.53 29.03
N SER A 397 1.20 -30.20 29.18
CA SER A 397 0.30 -29.62 30.19
C SER A 397 -1.16 -29.96 29.90
N ILE A 398 -1.59 -29.92 28.63
CA ILE A 398 -2.91 -30.36 28.17
C ILE A 398 -3.15 -31.85 28.48
N GLN A 399 -2.17 -32.73 28.23
CA GLN A 399 -2.31 -34.15 28.57
C GLN A 399 -2.40 -34.37 30.09
N MET A 400 -1.63 -33.64 30.89
CA MET A 400 -1.63 -33.77 32.35
C MET A 400 -2.91 -33.22 33.01
N SER A 401 -3.53 -32.17 32.45
CA SER A 401 -4.84 -31.69 32.93
C SER A 401 -5.96 -32.68 32.61
N GLN A 402 -5.99 -33.23 31.39
CA GLN A 402 -6.95 -34.27 30.99
C GLN A 402 -6.85 -35.55 31.82
N ILE A 403 -5.67 -35.90 32.34
CA ILE A 403 -5.48 -37.03 33.26
C ILE A 403 -5.98 -36.69 34.68
N SER A 404 -5.92 -35.41 35.07
CA SER A 404 -6.25 -34.94 36.42
C SER A 404 -7.77 -34.81 36.66
N ASP A 405 -8.57 -34.58 35.62
CA ASP A 405 -10.05 -34.53 35.71
C ASP A 405 -10.72 -35.92 35.80
N VAL A 406 -9.95 -37.03 35.75
CA VAL A 406 -10.48 -38.41 35.81
C VAL A 406 -10.40 -38.98 37.24
N THR A 407 -11.24 -38.48 38.14
CA THR A 407 -11.73 -39.26 39.30
C THR A 407 -13.01 -38.63 39.86
N PRO A 408 -14.00 -39.44 40.31
CA PRO A 408 -13.96 -39.86 41.71
C PRO A 408 -14.52 -41.27 42.03
N THR A 409 -13.88 -41.90 43.03
CA THR A 409 -14.44 -42.83 44.05
C THR A 409 -15.54 -43.84 43.71
N GLU A 410 -15.29 -45.12 44.06
CA GLU A 410 -15.94 -45.67 45.27
C GLU A 410 -15.01 -46.64 46.04
N LYS A 411 -15.50 -47.30 47.10
CA LYS A 411 -14.69 -47.96 48.16
C LYS A 411 -14.88 -49.49 48.22
N THR A 412 -14.18 -50.11 49.17
CA THR A 412 -14.19 -51.53 49.59
C THR A 412 -13.56 -52.49 48.58
N GLU A 413 -12.89 -53.57 49.01
CA GLU A 413 -12.88 -54.20 50.34
C GLU A 413 -11.44 -54.63 50.78
N ASP A 414 -11.23 -54.84 52.08
CA ASP A 414 -9.99 -55.44 52.63
C ASP A 414 -9.85 -56.92 52.20
N VAL A 415 -8.61 -57.46 52.20
CA VAL A 415 -8.26 -58.74 52.87
C VAL A 415 -6.78 -59.15 52.64
N ASN A 416 -6.15 -59.65 53.72
CA ASN A 416 -4.89 -60.40 53.80
C ASN A 416 -3.55 -59.74 53.37
N ALA A 417 -2.75 -59.40 54.38
CA ALA A 417 -1.30 -59.24 54.28
C ALA A 417 -0.56 -60.61 54.29
N SER A 418 0.66 -60.66 53.74
CA SER A 418 1.78 -61.52 54.24
C SER A 418 3.11 -61.25 53.53
N ASN A 419 4.17 -61.07 54.32
CA ASN A 419 5.60 -61.33 54.02
C ASN A 419 6.29 -60.44 52.95
N ILE A 420 7.47 -59.82 53.17
CA ILE A 420 8.83 -60.40 53.45
C ILE A 420 9.29 -61.21 52.22
N THR A 421 10.36 -60.87 51.46
CA THR A 421 11.67 -60.29 51.84
C THR A 421 12.29 -59.45 50.70
N GLN A 422 13.33 -58.65 50.98
CA GLN A 422 14.35 -58.31 49.96
C GLN A 422 15.20 -59.54 49.64
N HIS A 423 15.67 -59.72 48.40
CA HIS A 423 17.05 -60.18 48.13
C HIS A 423 17.50 -59.99 46.67
N THR A 424 18.82 -59.85 46.52
CA THR A 424 19.59 -59.75 45.27
C THR A 424 19.99 -61.12 44.71
N GLY A 425 20.14 -61.27 43.39
CA GLY A 425 21.16 -62.19 42.82
C GLY A 425 20.77 -63.10 41.63
N SER A 426 21.14 -62.67 40.43
CA SER A 426 21.70 -63.40 39.27
C SER A 426 21.53 -64.93 39.08
N ALA A 427 21.12 -65.32 37.84
CA ALA A 427 21.51 -66.53 37.06
C ALA A 427 21.08 -67.95 37.59
N ASN A 428 20.70 -68.96 36.80
CA ASN A 428 20.98 -69.29 35.39
C ASN A 428 20.25 -70.62 34.94
N ILE A 429 20.19 -70.87 33.61
CA ILE A 429 20.05 -72.21 32.92
C ILE A 429 18.70 -72.98 33.11
N THR A 430 17.91 -73.27 32.06
CA THR A 430 18.09 -74.42 31.11
C THR A 430 17.68 -74.14 29.64
N HIS A 431 18.33 -74.79 28.66
CA HIS A 431 18.00 -74.82 27.21
C HIS A 431 17.28 -76.13 26.79
N PRO A 432 16.69 -76.25 25.57
CA PRO A 432 17.39 -76.45 24.26
C PRO A 432 17.27 -75.20 23.32
N SER A 433 18.17 -74.86 22.38
CA SER A 433 18.73 -75.57 21.19
C SER A 433 17.71 -75.71 20.04
N GLU A 434 17.97 -75.45 18.75
CA GLU A 434 19.11 -74.96 17.92
C GLU A 434 18.54 -74.56 16.51
N LYS A 435 19.17 -73.98 15.47
CA LYS A 435 20.55 -73.52 15.08
C LYS A 435 20.40 -72.40 14.00
N HIS A 436 21.29 -71.40 13.88
CA HIS A 436 22.36 -71.18 12.86
C HIS A 436 21.98 -71.26 11.35
N LEU A 437 22.63 -70.55 10.40
CA LEU A 437 23.93 -69.83 10.36
C LEU A 437 23.74 -68.34 9.94
N ASP A 438 24.45 -67.33 10.46
CA ASP A 438 25.85 -66.87 10.25
C ASP A 438 26.11 -66.21 8.86
N THR A 439 26.98 -65.20 8.65
CA THR A 439 28.09 -64.65 9.49
C THR A 439 28.36 -63.15 9.18
N ASN A 440 29.16 -62.47 10.02
CA ASN A 440 29.82 -61.17 9.80
C ASN A 440 31.24 -61.25 10.42
N PRO A 441 32.33 -60.60 9.90
CA PRO A 441 32.84 -59.41 10.61
C PRO A 441 33.76 -58.39 9.85
N GLN A 442 33.77 -57.14 10.37
CA GLN A 442 34.95 -56.26 10.65
C GLN A 442 35.83 -55.53 9.58
N THR A 443 36.12 -54.26 9.96
CA THR A 443 37.37 -53.44 9.80
C THR A 443 37.76 -52.73 8.49
N MET A 444 38.08 -51.42 8.65
CA MET A 444 38.97 -50.56 7.84
C MET A 444 40.47 -50.81 8.19
N PRO A 445 41.50 -50.14 7.60
CA PRO A 445 41.56 -49.15 6.49
C PRO A 445 42.64 -49.50 5.41
N ILE A 446 42.99 -48.51 4.55
CA ILE A 446 44.33 -48.17 3.95
C ILE A 446 44.26 -47.84 2.44
N SER A 447 45.22 -47.02 1.98
CA SER A 447 45.29 -46.32 0.69
C SER A 447 46.19 -47.02 -0.36
N GLU A 448 46.55 -46.28 -1.43
CA GLU A 448 47.45 -46.62 -2.56
C GLU A 448 46.80 -47.46 -3.67
N THR A 449 47.07 -47.32 -4.97
CA THR A 449 47.35 -46.23 -5.96
C THR A 449 47.88 -46.95 -7.21
N THR A 450 47.59 -46.45 -8.42
CA THR A 450 48.23 -46.85 -9.71
C THR A 450 47.98 -48.32 -10.17
N ASP A 451 48.06 -48.70 -11.46
CA ASP A 451 48.56 -47.96 -12.64
C ASP A 451 47.97 -48.41 -14.01
N LEU A 452 48.11 -47.54 -15.04
CA LEU A 452 48.28 -47.83 -16.49
C LEU A 452 47.18 -48.62 -17.30
N SER A 453 46.99 -48.43 -18.62
CA SER A 453 47.63 -47.56 -19.64
C SER A 453 46.78 -47.37 -20.93
N ALA A 454 47.24 -46.43 -21.79
CA ALA A 454 47.16 -46.43 -23.27
C ALA A 454 45.81 -46.12 -23.98
N HIS A 455 45.75 -45.36 -25.10
CA HIS A 455 46.78 -44.53 -25.78
C HIS A 455 46.15 -43.48 -26.76
N SER A 456 47.04 -42.68 -27.39
CA SER A 456 46.84 -41.69 -28.48
C SER A 456 46.31 -40.29 -28.06
N GLU A 457 46.98 -39.13 -28.19
CA GLU A 457 48.01 -38.52 -29.08
C GLU A 457 47.42 -37.52 -30.12
N VAL A 458 48.01 -36.35 -30.47
CA VAL A 458 49.08 -35.50 -29.84
C VAL A 458 49.12 -34.09 -30.54
N GLN A 459 50.01 -33.17 -30.11
CA GLN A 459 50.45 -31.91 -30.82
C GLN A 459 49.46 -30.71 -30.89
N SER A 460 49.85 -29.42 -30.86
CA SER A 460 51.16 -28.70 -30.80
C SER A 460 51.07 -27.37 -30.02
N SER A 461 52.22 -26.71 -29.73
CA SER A 461 52.34 -25.47 -28.91
C SER A 461 52.65 -24.18 -29.76
N PRO A 462 53.21 -23.03 -29.26
CA PRO A 462 52.56 -21.71 -29.48
C PRO A 462 53.49 -20.60 -30.10
N LEU A 463 53.08 -19.31 -29.93
CA LEU A 463 53.89 -18.05 -29.86
C LEU A 463 53.67 -16.98 -30.99
N VAL A 464 54.04 -15.73 -30.63
CA VAL A 464 54.39 -14.54 -31.46
C VAL A 464 53.34 -13.40 -31.58
N THR A 465 53.85 -12.16 -31.54
CA THR A 465 53.13 -10.86 -31.52
C THR A 465 53.60 -9.92 -32.67
N PRO A 466 53.38 -8.60 -32.61
CA PRO A 466 52.36 -7.81 -33.32
C PRO A 466 52.88 -7.13 -34.62
N PRO A 467 52.13 -6.16 -35.19
CA PRO A 467 52.76 -4.88 -35.51
C PRO A 467 51.94 -3.63 -35.10
N VAL A 468 52.55 -2.44 -35.31
CA VAL A 468 52.11 -1.11 -34.83
C VAL A 468 51.73 -0.18 -35.99
N VAL A 469 50.75 0.72 -35.79
CA VAL A 469 50.60 1.99 -36.54
C VAL A 469 50.21 3.14 -35.60
N THR A 470 50.68 4.36 -35.88
CA THR A 470 50.57 5.62 -35.11
C THR A 470 49.69 6.66 -35.85
N ALA A 471 49.15 7.74 -35.26
CA ALA A 471 49.25 8.38 -33.93
C ALA A 471 47.81 8.81 -33.46
N THR A 472 47.47 9.78 -32.59
CA THR A 472 48.19 10.93 -31.97
C THR A 472 47.56 11.35 -30.62
N GLN A 473 48.23 12.30 -29.94
CA GLN A 473 47.87 13.02 -28.70
C GLN A 473 46.63 13.94 -28.88
N SER A 474 45.94 14.43 -27.82
CA SER A 474 46.48 15.12 -26.63
C SER A 474 45.65 15.04 -25.32
N GLN A 475 46.23 15.59 -24.24
CA GLN A 475 45.78 15.52 -22.84
C GLN A 475 44.86 16.69 -22.42
N PRO A 476 44.08 16.54 -21.33
CA PRO A 476 43.60 17.65 -20.51
C PRO A 476 44.31 17.70 -19.13
N VAL A 477 44.83 18.86 -18.73
CA VAL A 477 45.28 19.15 -17.35
C VAL A 477 44.93 20.59 -16.95
N ASP A 478 43.86 20.69 -16.17
CA ASP A 478 43.58 21.63 -15.05
C ASP A 478 43.42 23.17 -15.17
N GLN A 479 42.60 23.67 -14.23
CA GLN A 479 42.54 25.01 -13.60
C GLN A 479 41.92 26.23 -14.34
N GLN A 480 40.63 26.48 -14.03
CA GLN A 480 39.93 27.71 -13.57
C GLN A 480 40.55 29.13 -13.77
N PRO A 481 39.73 30.23 -13.88
CA PRO A 481 38.48 30.46 -13.14
C PRO A 481 37.27 31.05 -13.93
N PRO A 482 36.06 31.17 -13.32
CA PRO A 482 34.85 31.67 -13.97
C PRO A 482 34.44 33.12 -13.60
N MET A 483 33.89 33.88 -14.56
CA MET A 483 32.92 35.02 -14.46
C MET A 483 33.01 35.92 -15.72
N PRO A 484 32.01 36.77 -16.06
CA PRO A 484 30.67 36.91 -15.48
C PRO A 484 29.53 36.64 -16.48
N ILE A 485 28.29 36.65 -15.99
CA ILE A 485 27.05 36.65 -16.80
C ILE A 485 26.70 38.09 -17.20
N GLN A 486 26.22 38.31 -18.44
CA GLN A 486 25.58 39.57 -18.86
C GLN A 486 24.17 39.32 -19.40
N GLN A 487 23.29 40.30 -19.16
CA GLN A 487 21.90 40.32 -19.62
C GLN A 487 21.80 40.78 -21.09
N PRO A 488 20.75 40.39 -21.84
CA PRO A 488 20.28 41.11 -23.01
C PRO A 488 19.14 42.08 -22.62
N GLU A 489 19.35 43.39 -22.79
CA GLU A 489 18.28 44.40 -22.77
C GLU A 489 17.59 44.58 -24.14
N HIS A 490 16.48 45.32 -24.14
CA HIS A 490 15.58 45.54 -25.28
C HIS A 490 16.20 46.26 -26.50
N PRO A 491 15.72 45.96 -27.73
CA PRO A 491 15.60 46.95 -28.79
C PRO A 491 14.29 47.76 -28.66
N LYS A 492 14.34 49.08 -28.84
CA LYS A 492 13.16 49.96 -28.89
C LYS A 492 12.60 50.07 -30.32
N PRO A 493 11.26 50.15 -30.51
CA PRO A 493 10.67 50.61 -31.76
C PRO A 493 10.70 52.15 -31.88
N GLN A 494 10.71 52.67 -33.11
CA GLN A 494 10.50 54.09 -33.42
C GLN A 494 9.00 54.38 -33.70
N ALA A 495 8.59 55.65 -33.63
CA ALA A 495 7.18 56.06 -33.69
C ALA A 495 6.86 57.14 -34.73
N SER A 496 5.81 56.91 -35.52
CA SER A 496 4.99 57.85 -36.30
C SER A 496 3.85 57.02 -36.93
N SER A 497 2.58 57.43 -37.02
CA SER A 497 1.99 58.77 -37.05
C SER A 497 0.66 58.90 -36.26
N ARG A 498 -0.03 60.04 -36.41
CA ARG A 498 -1.22 60.55 -35.65
C ARG A 498 -2.30 61.01 -36.68
N PRO A 499 -3.52 61.47 -36.31
CA PRO A 499 -4.26 61.39 -35.03
C PRO A 499 -5.80 61.11 -35.13
N ASN A 500 -6.45 61.04 -33.95
CA ASN A 500 -7.70 61.74 -33.53
C ASN A 500 -9.08 61.06 -33.39
N LEU A 501 -9.60 61.24 -32.16
CA LEU A 501 -10.98 61.52 -31.69
C LEU A 501 -12.10 60.47 -31.72
N GLN A 502 -12.60 60.21 -30.49
CA GLN A 502 -13.98 59.82 -30.09
C GLN A 502 -14.47 58.41 -30.51
N GLU A 503 -15.07 57.59 -29.63
CA GLU A 503 -15.76 57.86 -28.35
C GLU A 503 -15.44 56.88 -27.18
N GLN A 504 -15.63 57.40 -25.95
CA GLN A 504 -16.12 56.77 -24.70
C GLN A 504 -15.61 55.38 -24.20
N ILE A 505 -15.06 55.35 -22.97
CA ILE A 505 -15.39 54.39 -21.88
C ILE A 505 -14.86 54.92 -20.52
N SER A 506 -15.64 54.71 -19.43
CA SER A 506 -15.33 54.73 -17.97
C SER A 506 -14.27 55.70 -17.40
N LEU A 507 -14.62 56.72 -16.58
CA LEU A 507 -15.10 56.69 -15.16
C LEU A 507 -13.99 56.83 -14.07
N ILE A 508 -13.46 58.06 -13.99
CA ILE A 508 -13.22 58.93 -12.82
C ILE A 508 -12.97 58.32 -11.41
N VAL A 509 -11.96 58.89 -10.73
CA VAL A 509 -11.61 58.71 -9.30
C VAL A 509 -12.21 59.84 -8.43
N GLU A 510 -12.55 59.48 -7.19
CA GLU A 510 -12.87 60.26 -5.97
C GLU A 510 -12.92 61.80 -6.00
N HIS A 511 -13.93 62.36 -5.32
CA HIS A 511 -13.77 63.56 -4.48
C HIS A 511 -14.72 63.54 -3.26
N GLN A 512 -14.32 64.22 -2.18
CA GLN A 512 -15.03 64.28 -0.89
C GLN A 512 -16.15 65.33 -0.89
N ILE A 513 -17.26 65.06 -0.17
CA ILE A 513 -18.07 66.06 0.56
C ILE A 513 -18.45 65.44 1.93
N ASN A 514 -18.62 66.29 2.95
CA ASN A 514 -18.86 65.93 4.36
C ASN A 514 -20.32 66.19 4.79
N GLU A 515 -20.65 65.76 6.02
CA GLU A 515 -21.71 66.26 6.92
C GLU A 515 -23.19 65.83 6.75
N GLU A 516 -23.85 65.72 7.93
CA GLU A 516 -25.30 65.68 8.28
C GLU A 516 -26.26 64.81 7.41
N SER A 517 -26.89 63.73 7.91
CA SER A 517 -27.83 63.76 9.05
C SER A 517 -28.46 62.37 9.32
N LEU A 518 -28.78 62.12 10.59
CA LEU A 518 -29.57 60.99 11.16
C LEU A 518 -31.06 61.43 11.35
N PRO A 519 -32.03 60.58 11.78
CA PRO A 519 -32.11 59.11 11.92
C PRO A 519 -33.45 58.53 11.35
N VAL A 520 -33.85 57.32 11.82
CA VAL A 520 -35.21 56.73 12.03
C VAL A 520 -35.23 55.28 11.49
N SER A 521 -35.05 54.24 12.33
CA SER A 521 -36.00 53.62 13.30
C SER A 521 -37.06 52.73 12.58
N ALA A 522 -37.30 51.47 12.94
CA ALA A 522 -36.76 50.63 14.02
C ALA A 522 -36.94 49.12 13.75
N ALA A 523 -36.37 48.30 14.64
CA ALA A 523 -36.64 46.88 14.88
C ALA A 523 -36.30 45.88 13.75
N ASP A 524 -35.24 45.10 13.99
CA ASP A 524 -35.47 43.69 14.32
C ASP A 524 -34.44 43.22 15.36
N GLU A 525 -34.83 42.36 16.30
CA GLU A 525 -33.96 41.89 17.40
C GLU A 525 -33.22 40.61 17.00
N THR A 526 -31.97 40.72 16.54
CA THR A 526 -31.07 39.55 16.37
C THR A 526 -30.05 39.48 17.51
N MET A 527 -30.13 38.39 18.27
CA MET A 527 -29.43 38.22 19.54
C MET A 527 -27.90 38.36 19.42
N ALA A 528 -27.32 39.25 20.21
CA ALA A 528 -25.88 39.33 20.37
C ALA A 528 -25.34 38.01 20.94
N MET A 529 -24.42 37.36 20.22
CA MET A 529 -23.74 36.16 20.73
C MET A 529 -22.85 36.51 21.93
N PRO A 530 -22.72 35.61 22.93
CA PRO A 530 -21.82 35.84 24.05
C PRO A 530 -20.37 35.90 23.59
N GLN A 531 -19.65 36.97 23.93
CA GLN A 531 -18.23 37.11 23.62
C GLN A 531 -17.43 35.96 24.22
N ASN A 532 -16.92 35.09 23.36
CA ASN A 532 -16.14 33.95 23.80
C ASN A 532 -14.67 34.34 24.00
N SER A 533 -14.28 34.45 25.26
CA SER A 533 -12.92 34.80 25.67
C SER A 533 -11.81 33.80 25.28
N LEU A 534 -12.14 32.60 24.77
CA LEU A 534 -11.16 31.72 24.09
C LEU A 534 -10.89 32.20 22.65
N ILE A 535 -11.89 32.71 21.93
CA ILE A 535 -11.71 33.24 20.57
C ILE A 535 -10.80 34.47 20.60
N GLU A 536 -11.08 35.45 21.45
CA GLU A 536 -10.25 36.66 21.57
C GLU A 536 -8.78 36.35 21.92
N HIS A 537 -8.56 35.33 22.75
CA HIS A 537 -7.22 34.90 23.13
C HIS A 537 -6.52 34.16 21.98
N LEU A 538 -7.21 33.26 21.27
CA LEU A 538 -6.68 32.57 20.10
C LEU A 538 -6.40 33.53 18.94
N ILE A 539 -7.20 34.58 18.72
CA ILE A 539 -6.91 35.63 17.73
C ILE A 539 -5.54 36.28 18.03
N ARG A 540 -5.19 36.49 19.30
CA ARG A 540 -3.88 37.02 19.68
C ARG A 540 -2.77 35.99 19.44
N LEU A 541 -2.95 34.75 19.90
CA LEU A 541 -1.96 33.69 19.72
C LEU A 541 -1.69 33.37 18.23
N PHE A 542 -2.70 33.33 17.37
CA PHE A 542 -2.50 33.07 15.93
C PHE A 542 -1.80 34.22 15.17
N ASN A 543 -1.63 35.39 15.80
CA ASN A 543 -0.84 36.51 15.29
C ASN A 543 0.54 36.63 15.96
N ASP A 544 0.88 35.74 16.89
CA ASP A 544 2.19 35.70 17.56
C ASP A 544 3.21 34.90 16.72
N PRO A 545 4.41 35.44 16.43
CA PRO A 545 5.42 34.75 15.62
C PRO A 545 6.03 33.48 16.26
N GLU A 546 5.85 33.24 17.56
CA GLU A 546 6.22 31.97 18.21
C GLU A 546 5.22 30.83 17.90
N ILE A 547 3.99 31.15 17.47
CA ILE A 547 2.91 30.19 17.21
C ILE A 547 2.95 29.72 15.75
N GLN A 548 3.92 28.85 15.47
CA GLN A 548 4.15 28.31 14.12
C GLN A 548 3.41 26.98 13.87
N ASP A 549 3.06 26.23 14.93
CA ASP A 549 2.36 24.95 14.83
C ASP A 549 1.36 24.72 15.99
N LEU A 550 0.66 23.58 15.92
CA LEU A 550 -0.34 23.15 16.92
C LEU A 550 0.27 22.83 18.29
N LYS A 551 1.55 22.44 18.35
CA LYS A 551 2.27 22.12 19.59
C LYS A 551 2.62 23.42 20.34
N SER A 552 3.19 24.41 19.66
CA SER A 552 3.46 25.75 20.22
C SER A 552 2.17 26.39 20.75
N LEU A 553 1.07 26.28 20.01
CA LEU A 553 -0.24 26.78 20.45
C LEU A 553 -0.69 26.15 21.77
N ILE A 554 -0.59 24.82 21.89
CA ILE A 554 -0.95 24.08 23.11
C ILE A 554 0.01 24.38 24.27
N GLU A 555 1.32 24.52 24.01
CA GLU A 555 2.30 24.88 25.04
C GLU A 555 2.16 26.32 25.54
N MET A 556 1.65 27.25 24.73
CA MET A 556 1.26 28.57 25.21
C MET A 556 -0.04 28.55 26.01
N LEU A 557 -1.10 27.88 25.54
CA LEU A 557 -2.37 27.75 26.28
C LEU A 557 -2.16 27.11 27.67
N LYS A 558 -1.26 26.13 27.79
CA LYS A 558 -0.87 25.51 29.08
C LYS A 558 -0.21 26.46 30.08
N LYS A 559 0.43 27.55 29.64
CA LYS A 559 1.06 28.54 30.53
C LYS A 559 0.02 29.46 31.17
N GLU A 560 -1.17 29.60 30.57
CA GLU A 560 -2.25 30.39 31.14
C GLU A 560 -3.08 29.56 32.13
N SER A 561 -3.24 30.08 33.36
CA SER A 561 -4.04 29.45 34.42
C SER A 561 -5.52 29.30 34.07
N LYS A 562 -6.00 29.98 33.02
CA LYS A 562 -7.38 29.94 32.51
C LYS A 562 -7.65 28.83 31.50
N PHE A 563 -6.60 28.28 30.86
CA PHE A 563 -6.70 27.30 29.77
C PHE A 563 -5.85 26.04 30.03
N ASN A 564 -5.45 25.81 31.28
CA ASN A 564 -4.60 24.70 31.71
C ASN A 564 -5.25 23.31 31.55
N ASP A 565 -6.57 23.26 31.36
CA ASP A 565 -7.31 22.05 31.02
C ASP A 565 -7.02 21.56 29.60
N ILE A 566 -6.67 22.48 28.68
CA ILE A 566 -6.36 22.22 27.26
C ILE A 566 -4.98 21.57 27.10
N THR A 567 -4.85 20.35 27.62
CA THR A 567 -3.55 19.64 27.65
C THR A 567 -3.16 18.97 26.33
N THR A 568 -4.08 18.81 25.38
CA THR A 568 -3.88 18.07 24.11
C THR A 568 -4.67 18.68 22.94
N GLN A 569 -4.30 18.33 21.70
CA GLN A 569 -5.02 18.73 20.48
C GLN A 569 -6.48 18.24 20.46
N GLY A 570 -6.76 17.08 21.06
CA GLY A 570 -8.11 16.52 21.16
C GLY A 570 -9.02 17.42 21.99
N LYS A 571 -8.56 17.82 23.18
CA LYS A 571 -9.28 18.75 24.05
C LYS A 571 -9.47 20.13 23.43
N LEU A 572 -8.44 20.65 22.72
CA LEU A 572 -8.55 21.92 22.02
C LEU A 572 -9.64 21.85 20.93
N ARG A 573 -9.65 20.80 20.11
CA ARG A 573 -10.69 20.58 19.10
C ARG A 573 -12.07 20.40 19.73
N GLU A 574 -12.17 19.61 20.79
CA GLU A 574 -13.41 19.38 21.55
C GLU A 574 -13.99 20.69 22.07
N ARG A 575 -13.18 21.48 22.79
CA ARG A 575 -13.56 22.80 23.32
C ARG A 575 -14.09 23.73 22.23
N LEU A 576 -13.38 23.81 21.10
CA LEU A 576 -13.75 24.65 19.95
C LEU A 576 -14.99 24.15 19.19
N VAL A 577 -15.29 22.84 19.26
CA VAL A 577 -16.57 22.27 18.76
C VAL A 577 -17.71 22.61 19.73
N THR A 578 -17.52 22.42 21.04
CA THR A 578 -18.51 22.76 22.08
C THR A 578 -18.88 24.25 22.04
N GLU A 579 -17.93 25.12 21.75
CA GLU A 579 -18.11 26.57 21.64
C GLU A 579 -18.52 27.05 20.23
N GLY A 580 -18.88 26.14 19.33
CA GLY A 580 -19.42 26.47 18.01
C GLY A 580 -18.45 27.20 17.07
N ILE A 581 -17.14 27.01 17.25
CA ILE A 581 -16.07 27.60 16.42
C ILE A 581 -15.69 26.66 15.28
N LEU A 582 -15.64 25.36 15.53
CA LEU A 582 -15.36 24.32 14.54
C LEU A 582 -16.62 23.51 14.24
N ASN A 583 -16.94 23.28 12.97
CA ASN A 583 -17.95 22.27 12.61
C ASN A 583 -17.42 20.87 12.98
N PRO A 584 -18.10 20.09 13.83
CA PRO A 584 -17.63 18.76 14.22
C PRO A 584 -17.41 17.79 13.04
N GLN A 585 -18.14 17.96 11.93
CA GLN A 585 -18.04 17.10 10.74
C GLN A 585 -16.92 17.53 9.78
N ASP A 586 -16.80 18.83 9.49
CA ASP A 586 -15.84 19.34 8.49
C ASP A 586 -14.43 19.57 9.05
N ALA A 587 -14.30 19.87 10.36
CA ALA A 587 -13.02 20.24 10.94
C ALA A 587 -12.08 19.01 11.00
N PRO A 588 -10.83 19.10 10.49
CA PRO A 588 -9.86 18.01 10.59
C PRO A 588 -9.66 17.52 12.03
N LYS A 589 -9.29 16.25 12.22
CA LYS A 589 -9.21 15.65 13.56
C LYS A 589 -7.91 15.99 14.32
N ASN A 590 -6.81 16.24 13.62
CA ASN A 590 -5.46 16.37 14.19
C ASN A 590 -4.48 17.11 13.24
N GLY A 591 -3.32 17.48 13.79
CA GLY A 591 -2.14 17.96 13.03
C GLY A 591 -2.30 19.29 12.28
N ASP A 592 -1.41 19.54 11.34
CA ASP A 592 -1.28 20.84 10.66
C ASP A 592 -2.52 21.22 9.84
N LYS A 593 -3.28 20.23 9.38
CA LYS A 593 -4.59 20.45 8.73
C LYS A 593 -5.60 21.04 9.72
N LEU A 594 -5.64 20.55 10.96
CA LEU A 594 -6.46 21.14 12.03
C LEU A 594 -5.95 22.55 12.39
N PHE A 595 -4.65 22.76 12.52
CA PHE A 595 -4.06 24.08 12.84
C PHE A 595 -4.41 25.15 11.80
N ASN A 596 -4.21 24.86 10.51
CA ASN A 596 -4.52 25.79 9.42
C ASN A 596 -6.03 26.01 9.24
N TYR A 597 -6.86 24.98 9.49
CA TYR A 597 -8.31 25.11 9.51
C TYR A 597 -8.78 25.98 10.69
N MET A 598 -8.25 25.76 11.90
CA MET A 598 -8.52 26.57 13.08
C MET A 598 -8.17 28.04 12.83
N LYS A 599 -6.98 28.34 12.29
CA LYS A 599 -6.58 29.71 11.96
C LYS A 599 -7.61 30.36 11.03
N ARG A 600 -7.97 29.70 9.92
CA ARG A 600 -8.98 30.19 8.97
C ARG A 600 -10.36 30.42 9.59
N GLU A 601 -10.87 29.52 10.42
CA GLU A 601 -12.20 29.71 11.04
C GLU A 601 -12.19 30.78 12.15
N ILE A 602 -11.04 31.02 12.78
CA ILE A 602 -10.85 32.10 13.75
C ILE A 602 -10.71 33.46 13.04
N ASP A 603 -9.95 33.52 11.93
CA ASP A 603 -9.82 34.71 11.07
C ASP A 603 -11.19 35.14 10.49
N LYS A 604 -12.07 34.19 10.14
CA LYS A 604 -13.47 34.48 9.76
C LYS A 604 -14.27 35.11 10.91
N LYS A 605 -14.00 34.74 12.16
CA LYS A 605 -14.70 35.23 13.36
C LYS A 605 -14.09 36.50 13.96
N SER A 606 -12.95 36.98 13.45
CA SER A 606 -12.40 38.31 13.76
C SER A 606 -12.86 39.41 12.81
N LEU A 607 -13.72 39.09 11.83
CA LEU A 607 -14.26 40.01 10.81
C LEU A 607 -15.72 40.42 11.08
N PHE A 608 -16.24 40.17 12.29
CA PHE A 608 -17.59 40.48 12.75
C PHE A 608 -17.56 41.14 14.13
#